data_AF-A0A822G679-F1
#
_entry.id   AF-A0A822G679-F1
#
_cell.length_a   1.000
_cell.length_b   1.000
_cell.length_c   1.000
_cell.angle_alpha   90.00
_cell.angle_beta   90.00
_cell.angle_gamma   90.00
#
_symmetry.space_group_name_H-M   'P 1'
#
loop_
_entity.id
_entity.type
_entity.pdbx_description
1 polymer ?
#
loop_
_entity_poly.entity_id
_entity_poly.type
_entity_poly.pdbx_seq_one_letter_code
_entity_poly.pdbx_strand_id
1 'polypeptide(L)'
;MVTHLSRFSIICFMDWTTTNTNLQETIPFIANQLNSNVDIWINIPYGATDDYVLNVAQLMLNQLNPTINIYVEFSNELWNFIFAQATANLKAANDSVLNQGDPLRLAYDNSTN
;
A
#
# COMPACT_ATOMS: atom_id res chain seq x y z
N MET A 1 13.83 -19.67 -7.98
CA MET A 1 13.23 -18.37 -8.30
C MET A 1 11.80 -18.39 -7.77
N VAL A 2 11.59 -17.87 -6.56
CA VAL A 2 10.43 -17.05 -6.27
C VAL A 2 9.02 -17.64 -6.32
N THR A 3 8.66 -18.78 -5.71
CA THR A 3 7.26 -19.29 -5.76
C THR A 3 6.18 -18.29 -5.31
N HIS A 4 6.56 -17.25 -4.55
CA HIS A 4 5.65 -16.14 -4.23
C HIS A 4 5.40 -15.21 -5.43
N LEU A 5 6.39 -14.98 -6.32
CA LEU A 5 6.28 -14.06 -7.46
C LEU A 5 5.22 -14.50 -8.48
N SER A 6 5.00 -15.80 -8.66
CA SER A 6 3.95 -16.31 -9.55
C SER A 6 2.51 -16.09 -9.04
N ARG A 7 2.36 -15.61 -7.80
CA ARG A 7 1.05 -15.25 -7.20
C ARG A 7 0.74 -13.76 -7.29
N PHE A 8 1.72 -12.94 -7.69
CA PHE A 8 1.49 -11.51 -7.86
C PHE A 8 0.95 -11.25 -9.27
N SER A 9 -0.30 -10.80 -9.33
CA SER A 9 -0.81 -10.06 -10.49
C SER A 9 -0.75 -8.59 -10.12
N ILE A 10 0.04 -7.79 -10.85
CA ILE A 10 0.10 -6.34 -10.61
C ILE A 10 -1.21 -5.75 -11.12
N ILE A 11 -2.10 -5.39 -10.19
CA ILE A 11 -3.30 -4.61 -10.45
C ILE A 11 -3.04 -3.21 -9.89
N CYS A 12 -2.64 -2.26 -10.75
CA CYS A 12 -2.42 -0.86 -10.36
C CYS A 12 -3.71 -0.05 -10.58
N PHE A 13 -4.29 0.50 -9.51
CA PHE A 13 -5.28 1.59 -9.59
C PHE A 13 -4.78 2.76 -8.75
N MET A 14 -4.52 3.90 -9.38
CA MET A 14 -3.88 5.08 -8.75
C MET A 14 -4.84 6.13 -8.18
N ASP A 15 -6.15 5.95 -8.32
CA ASP A 15 -7.13 6.81 -7.64
C ASP A 15 -8.35 5.96 -7.29
N TRP A 16 -8.77 6.00 -6.03
CA TRP A 16 -9.84 5.18 -5.46
C TRP A 16 -11.10 5.97 -5.09
N THR A 17 -11.03 7.30 -5.05
CA THR A 17 -12.16 8.15 -4.63
C THR A 17 -12.95 8.69 -5.81
N THR A 18 -12.32 8.85 -6.98
CA THR A 18 -12.98 9.39 -8.18
C THR A 18 -13.37 8.33 -9.22
N THR A 19 -12.84 7.11 -9.11
CA THR A 19 -13.02 6.01 -10.10
C THR A 19 -14.09 4.99 -9.70
N ASN A 20 -14.53 4.95 -8.44
CA ASN A 20 -15.41 3.93 -7.88
C ASN A 20 -16.92 4.20 -8.04
N THR A 21 -17.35 5.01 -9.02
CA THR A 21 -18.79 5.10 -9.33
C THR A 21 -19.35 3.79 -9.92
N ASN A 22 -18.47 2.88 -10.34
CA ASN A 22 -18.82 1.56 -10.84
C ASN A 22 -18.32 0.44 -9.91
N LEU A 23 -19.24 -0.19 -9.18
CA LEU A 23 -18.94 -1.32 -8.27
C LEU A 23 -18.26 -2.51 -8.98
N GLN A 24 -18.44 -2.64 -10.30
CA GLN A 24 -17.86 -3.73 -11.11
C GLN A 24 -16.39 -3.51 -11.50
N GLU A 25 -15.80 -2.36 -11.15
CA GLU A 25 -14.40 -2.05 -11.44
C GLU A 25 -13.54 -1.96 -10.17
N THR A 26 -14.13 -2.32 -9.01
CA THR A 26 -13.43 -2.32 -7.73
C THR A 26 -12.40 -3.46 -7.67
N ILE A 27 -11.29 -3.23 -6.95
CA ILE A 27 -10.25 -4.26 -6.74
C ILE A 27 -10.83 -5.57 -6.15
N PRO A 28 -11.66 -5.55 -5.09
CA PRO A 28 -12.26 -6.79 -4.58
C PRO A 28 -13.09 -7.54 -5.61
N PHE A 29 -13.90 -6.83 -6.39
CA PHE A 29 -14.73 -7.45 -7.42
C PHE A 29 -13.85 -8.18 -8.44
N ILE A 30 -12.87 -7.48 -9.02
CA ILE A 30 -11.96 -8.05 -10.03
C ILE A 30 -11.18 -9.23 -9.44
N ALA A 31 -10.56 -9.06 -8.27
CA ALA A 31 -9.74 -10.09 -7.65
C ALA A 31 -10.54 -11.37 -7.37
N ASN A 32 -11.80 -11.26 -6.95
CA ASN A 32 -12.66 -12.41 -6.70
C ASN A 32 -13.09 -13.16 -7.98
N GLN A 33 -13.04 -12.53 -9.16
CA GLN A 33 -13.37 -13.19 -10.43
C GLN A 33 -12.21 -14.01 -11.01
N LEU A 34 -11.00 -13.85 -10.48
CA LEU A 34 -9.82 -14.52 -11.01
C LEU A 34 -9.77 -15.98 -10.53
N ASN A 35 -9.65 -16.90 -11.49
CA ASN A 35 -9.55 -18.35 -11.22
C ASN A 35 -8.16 -18.78 -10.71
N SER A 36 -7.23 -17.84 -10.57
CA SER A 36 -5.87 -18.05 -10.07
C SER A 36 -5.73 -17.47 -8.66
N ASN A 37 -4.91 -18.11 -7.82
CA ASN A 37 -4.54 -17.56 -6.51
C ASN A 37 -3.70 -16.29 -6.69
N VAL A 38 -4.37 -15.14 -6.69
CA VAL A 38 -3.75 -13.82 -6.70
C VAL A 38 -3.71 -13.26 -5.29
N ASP A 39 -2.66 -12.50 -5.00
CA ASP A 39 -2.63 -11.60 -3.86
C ASP A 39 -2.68 -10.15 -4.37
N ILE A 40 -3.16 -9.22 -3.53
CA ILE A 40 -3.33 -7.81 -3.89
C ILE A 40 -2.17 -7.00 -3.30
N TRP A 41 -1.64 -6.07 -4.09
CA TRP A 41 -0.79 -4.99 -3.60
C TRP A 41 -1.57 -3.67 -3.74
N ILE A 42 -1.75 -2.94 -2.63
CA ILE A 42 -2.31 -1.59 -2.65
C ILE A 42 -1.29 -0.55 -2.21
N ASN A 43 -1.27 0.58 -2.90
CA ASN A 43 -0.51 1.75 -2.50
C ASN A 43 -1.42 2.71 -1.73
N ILE A 44 -0.98 3.15 -0.56
CA ILE A 44 -1.66 4.21 0.20
C ILE A 44 -0.96 5.54 -0.10
N PRO A 45 -1.68 6.53 -0.66
CA PRO A 45 -1.08 7.82 -1.00
C PRO A 45 -0.44 8.52 0.20
N TYR A 46 0.61 9.29 -0.08
CA TYR A 46 1.13 10.23 0.91
C TYR A 46 0.06 11.28 1.22
N GLY A 47 -0.20 11.50 2.52
CA GLY A 47 -1.25 12.42 2.98
C GLY A 47 -2.64 11.79 3.10
N ALA A 48 -2.78 10.48 2.87
CA ALA A 48 -4.00 9.76 3.22
C ALA A 48 -4.31 9.90 4.72
N THR A 49 -5.59 10.12 5.05
CA THR A 49 -6.05 10.21 6.43
C THR A 49 -6.30 8.83 7.02
N ASP A 50 -6.35 8.73 8.35
CA ASP A 50 -6.74 7.50 9.03
C ASP A 50 -8.12 7.01 8.58
N ASP A 51 -9.07 7.93 8.39
CA ASP A 51 -10.41 7.61 7.87
C ASP A 51 -10.35 7.02 6.46
N TYR A 52 -9.47 7.53 5.60
CA TYR A 52 -9.27 6.95 4.27
C TYR A 52 -8.75 5.52 4.38
N VAL A 53 -7.70 5.29 5.17
CA VAL A 53 -7.11 3.96 5.36
C VAL A 53 -8.12 2.98 5.95
N LEU A 54 -8.92 3.43 6.94
CA LEU A 54 -9.97 2.65 7.56
C LEU A 54 -11.05 2.26 6.54
N ASN A 55 -11.51 3.19 5.72
CA ASN A 55 -12.51 2.92 4.69
C ASN A 55 -11.98 1.93 3.64
N VAL A 56 -10.71 2.04 3.25
CA VAL A 56 -10.05 1.07 2.35
C VAL A 56 -10.03 -0.32 3.00
N ALA A 57 -9.59 -0.41 4.25
CA ALA A 57 -9.54 -1.66 4.99
C ALA A 57 -10.92 -2.30 5.14
N GLN A 58 -11.95 -1.50 5.43
CA GLN A 58 -13.33 -1.96 5.53
C GLN A 58 -13.88 -2.46 4.19
N LEU A 59 -13.59 -1.77 3.08
CA LEU A 59 -14.02 -2.24 1.76
C LEU A 59 -13.40 -3.60 1.43
N MET A 60 -12.09 -3.74 1.64
CA MET A 60 -11.40 -5.00 1.40
C MET A 60 -11.92 -6.12 2.31
N LEU A 61 -12.06 -5.86 3.61
CA LEU A 61 -12.59 -6.82 4.57
C LEU A 61 -13.98 -7.33 4.22
N ASN A 62 -14.86 -6.44 3.73
CA ASN A 62 -16.24 -6.76 3.44
C ASN A 62 -16.45 -7.46 2.09
N GLN A 63 -15.57 -7.23 1.12
CA GLN A 63 -15.81 -7.64 -0.27
C GLN A 63 -14.80 -8.62 -0.83
N LEU A 64 -13.59 -8.71 -0.26
CA LEU A 64 -12.54 -9.57 -0.79
C LEU A 64 -12.66 -11.00 -0.28
N ASN A 65 -12.33 -11.98 -1.11
CA ASN A 65 -12.20 -13.37 -0.69
C ASN A 65 -11.16 -13.47 0.45
N PRO A 66 -11.50 -14.05 1.62
CA PRO A 66 -10.60 -14.09 2.78
C PRO A 66 -9.32 -14.91 2.59
N THR A 67 -9.19 -15.66 1.49
CA THR A 67 -7.94 -16.38 1.17
C THR A 67 -6.90 -15.52 0.44
N ILE A 68 -7.28 -14.33 -0.02
CA ILE A 68 -6.41 -13.40 -0.75
C ILE A 68 -5.60 -12.58 0.25
N ASN A 69 -4.27 -12.56 0.10
CA ASN A 69 -3.41 -11.72 0.94
C ASN A 69 -3.39 -10.28 0.41
N ILE A 70 -3.32 -9.32 1.31
CA ILE A 70 -3.20 -7.90 0.99
C ILE A 70 -1.84 -7.42 1.45
N TYR A 71 -1.06 -6.90 0.51
CA TYR A 71 0.18 -6.19 0.75
C TYR A 71 -0.09 -4.69 0.64
N VAL A 72 0.33 -3.95 1.65
CA VAL A 72 0.13 -2.50 1.72
C VAL A 72 1.48 -1.83 1.59
N GLU A 73 1.57 -0.90 0.65
CA GLU A 73 2.74 -0.05 0.46
C GLU A 73 2.40 1.38 0.84
N PHE A 74 3.32 2.02 1.55
CA PHE A 74 3.23 3.43 1.85
C PHE A 74 3.83 4.25 0.70
N SER A 75 2.97 4.96 -0.03
CA SER A 75 3.30 5.92 -1.08
C SER A 75 4.13 5.39 -2.25
N ASN A 76 4.28 6.18 -3.31
CA ASN A 76 5.03 5.84 -4.52
C ASN A 76 6.23 6.78 -4.68
N GLU A 77 7.31 6.25 -5.25
CA GLU A 77 8.53 7.01 -5.59
C GLU A 77 9.14 7.77 -4.40
N LEU A 78 9.22 7.11 -3.24
CA LEU A 78 9.87 7.68 -2.05
C LEU A 78 11.37 7.97 -2.23
N TRP A 79 11.99 7.44 -3.29
CA TRP A 79 13.35 7.75 -3.72
C TRP A 79 13.47 9.06 -4.52
N ASN A 80 12.35 9.60 -5.03
CA ASN A 80 12.34 10.75 -5.93
C ASN A 80 12.06 12.05 -5.17
N PHE A 81 13.12 12.76 -4.78
CA PHE A 81 13.07 13.97 -3.96
C PHE A 81 12.41 15.19 -4.62
N ILE A 82 12.01 15.12 -5.90
CA ILE A 82 11.18 16.16 -6.51
C ILE A 82 9.75 16.15 -5.93
N PHE A 83 9.31 15.02 -5.38
CA PHE A 83 8.00 14.88 -4.80
C PHE A 83 8.03 15.01 -3.26
N ALA A 84 6.98 15.59 -2.70
CA ALA A 84 6.91 15.90 -1.27
C ALA A 84 6.97 14.63 -0.39
N GLN A 85 6.43 13.50 -0.86
CA GLN A 85 6.42 12.25 -0.10
C GLN A 85 7.82 11.71 0.21
N ALA A 86 8.79 11.90 -0.68
CA ALA A 86 10.16 11.42 -0.48
C ALA A 86 10.81 12.12 0.72
N THR A 87 10.71 13.45 0.76
CA THR A 87 11.23 14.27 1.86
C THR A 87 10.51 13.97 3.18
N ALA A 88 9.18 13.83 3.14
CA ALA A 88 8.38 13.55 4.34
C ALA A 88 8.70 12.16 4.92
N ASN A 89 8.86 11.14 4.07
CA ASN A 89 9.24 9.79 4.48
C ASN A 89 10.62 9.78 5.14
N LEU A 90 11.62 10.44 4.52
CA LEU A 90 12.96 10.56 5.11
C LEU A 90 12.92 11.25 6.48
N LYS A 91 12.11 12.30 6.64
CA LYS A 91 11.95 13.00 7.91
C LYS A 91 11.32 12.09 8.97
N ALA A 92 10.30 11.32 8.62
CA ALA A 92 9.63 10.41 9.54
C ALA A 92 10.55 9.27 9.99
N ALA A 93 11.34 8.69 9.08
CA ALA A 93 12.33 7.67 9.39
C ALA A 93 13.39 8.20 10.38
N ASN A 94 13.94 9.39 10.10
CA ASN A 94 14.88 10.06 11.01
C ASN A 94 14.27 10.32 12.39
N ASP A 95 13.02 10.80 12.45
CA ASP A 95 12.36 11.09 13.72
C ASP A 95 12.16 9.83 14.57
N SER A 96 11.76 8.71 13.94
CA SER A 96 11.63 7.40 14.60
C SER A 96 12.93 7.00 15.29
N VAL A 97 14.05 7.05 14.56
CA VAL A 97 15.35 6.59 15.09
C VAL A 97 15.96 7.57 16.08
N LEU A 98 15.96 8.87 15.76
CA LEU A 98 16.69 9.88 16.55
C LEU A 98 15.92 10.34 17.78
N ASN A 99 14.59 10.37 17.73
CA ASN A 99 13.77 10.99 18.78
C ASN A 99 12.85 10.01 19.51
N GLN A 100 12.45 8.90 18.87
CA GLN A 100 11.47 7.97 19.45
C GLN A 100 12.07 6.65 19.96
N GLY A 101 13.38 6.44 19.80
CA GLY A 101 14.04 5.20 20.20
C GLY A 101 13.76 4.02 19.26
N ASP A 102 13.44 4.32 18.01
CA ASP A 102 13.16 3.36 16.92
C ASP A 102 12.09 2.30 17.27
N PRO A 103 10.87 2.71 17.66
CA PRO A 103 9.82 1.77 18.08
C PRO A 103 9.33 0.89 16.94
N LEU A 104 9.44 1.37 15.70
CA LEU A 104 9.02 0.68 14.50
C LEU A 104 10.13 -0.20 13.90
N ARG A 105 11.36 -0.08 14.40
CA ARG A 105 12.55 -0.79 13.86
C ARG A 105 12.61 -0.66 12.35
N LEU A 106 12.42 0.57 11.86
CA LEU A 106 12.55 0.82 10.44
C LEU A 106 13.99 0.44 10.07
N ALA A 107 14.19 -0.23 8.94
CA ALA A 107 15.52 -0.61 8.46
C ALA A 107 16.30 0.62 7.96
N TYR A 108 16.38 1.65 8.79
CA TYR A 108 17.02 2.92 8.52
C TYR A 108 18.45 2.87 9.06
N ASP A 109 19.41 2.81 8.16
CA ASP A 109 20.83 2.71 8.49
C ASP A 109 21.51 4.07 8.71
N ASN A 110 20.73 5.15 8.76
CA ASN A 110 21.21 6.53 8.96
C ASN A 110 22.22 7.00 7.90
N SER A 111 22.37 6.30 6.77
CA SER A 111 23.41 6.60 5.77
C SER A 111 23.02 6.38 4.31
N THR A 112 22.13 5.44 3.98
CA THR A 112 21.87 5.04 2.59
C THR A 112 20.42 4.99 2.15
N ASN A 113 19.42 5.12 3.03
CA ASN A 113 18.01 4.84 2.71
C ASN A 113 17.79 3.44 2.12
#